data_AF-A0A3C0VU75-F1
#
_entry.id   AF-A0A3C0VU75-F1
#
_cell.length_a   1.000
_cell.length_b   1.000
_cell.length_c   1.000
_cell.angle_alpha   90.00
_cell.angle_beta   90.00
_cell.angle_gamma   90.00
#
_symmetry.space_group_name_H-M   'P 1'
#
loop_
_entity.id
_entity.type
_entity.pdbx_description
1 polymer ?
#
loop_
_entity_poly.entity_id
_entity_poly.type
_entity_poly.pdbx_seq_one_letter_code
_entity_poly.pdbx_strand_id
1 'polypeptide(L)'
;DVLNEFPELKDPKTGHSLMERTVLIANTSDMPVAAREASIYTGITIAEYFRDMGYSVALMADSTSRWAEALREMSGRLQEMPGEEGYPAYLGSRLAQFYERAGMVKTLGTEPRTGALSVIGAVSPPGGDISEPVSQATLRIVKVFWGLDSALAYKRHFPAINWLTSYSLYINNIGSWFEDNVNERWISDRQKLMTLLQEEAELDEIVKMVGMDALSKGDRLKMEAARSIREDFLHQNSFHEVDTYTPLEKQFLMMELVLAFYEKSKEALDEGASINDILKMDVRERIGRFKYTLPEDIETEYNKISQELINEISDAVNREED
;
A
#
# COMPACT_ATOMS: atom_id res chain seq x y z
N ASP A 1 12.01 -8.23 -19.55
CA ASP A 1 10.80 -7.42 -19.29
C ASP A 1 11.17 -6.04 -18.77
N VAL A 2 11.67 -5.90 -17.53
CA VAL A 2 12.12 -4.59 -16.97
C VAL A 2 13.02 -3.79 -17.91
N LEU A 3 14.04 -4.41 -18.52
CA LEU A 3 14.97 -3.75 -19.44
C LEU A 3 14.30 -3.21 -20.72
N ASN A 4 13.15 -3.76 -21.11
CA ASN A 4 12.42 -3.36 -22.31
C ASN A 4 11.28 -2.38 -21.98
N GLU A 5 10.61 -2.56 -20.84
CA GLU A 5 9.48 -1.73 -20.42
C GLU A 5 9.92 -0.37 -19.88
N PHE A 6 11.01 -0.30 -19.13
CA PHE A 6 11.45 0.95 -18.48
C PHE A 6 11.81 2.07 -19.47
N PRO A 7 12.39 1.76 -20.65
CA PRO A 7 12.54 2.75 -21.72
C PRO A 7 11.22 3.33 -22.23
N GLU A 8 10.15 2.53 -22.29
CA GLU A 8 8.83 2.92 -22.81
C GLU A 8 8.00 3.70 -21.80
N LEU A 9 8.20 3.45 -20.51
CA LEU A 9 7.54 4.18 -19.43
C LEU A 9 8.07 5.61 -19.32
N LYS A 10 7.16 6.58 -19.42
CA LYS A 10 7.46 8.00 -19.28
C LYS A 10 7.23 8.47 -17.85
N ASP A 11 8.12 9.30 -17.35
CA ASP A 11 7.96 9.98 -16.07
C ASP A 11 6.82 11.01 -16.16
N PRO A 12 5.77 10.90 -15.33
CA PRO A 12 4.65 11.85 -15.36
C PRO A 12 5.05 13.30 -15.11
N LYS A 13 6.17 13.54 -14.41
CA LYS A 13 6.64 14.89 -14.06
C LYS A 13 7.43 15.58 -15.16
N THR A 14 8.21 14.81 -15.91
CA THR A 14 9.22 15.36 -16.82
C THR A 14 8.97 14.96 -18.28
N GLY A 15 8.15 13.95 -18.55
CA GLY A 15 7.90 13.40 -19.88
C GLY A 15 9.07 12.58 -20.45
N HIS A 16 10.22 12.54 -19.75
CA HIS A 16 11.39 11.75 -20.10
C HIS A 16 11.19 10.27 -19.76
N SER A 17 12.00 9.40 -20.36
CA SER A 17 11.97 7.97 -20.05
C SER A 17 12.38 7.72 -18.59
N LEU A 18 11.71 6.80 -17.90
CA LEU A 18 12.10 6.38 -16.55
C LEU A 18 13.54 5.85 -16.50
N MET A 19 14.05 5.31 -17.61
CA MET A 19 15.42 4.82 -17.71
C MET A 19 16.47 5.92 -17.49
N GLU A 20 16.17 7.18 -17.81
CA GLU A 20 17.12 8.30 -17.63
C GLU A 20 17.43 8.62 -16.16
N ARG A 21 16.59 8.12 -15.24
CA ARG A 21 16.79 8.25 -13.79
C ARG A 21 16.94 6.91 -13.05
N THR A 22 17.11 5.82 -13.78
CA THR A 22 17.15 4.47 -13.19
C THR A 22 18.49 3.79 -13.43
N VAL A 23 19.07 3.26 -12.36
CA VAL A 23 20.23 2.36 -12.43
C VAL A 23 19.75 0.95 -12.15
N LEU A 24 19.99 0.03 -13.09
CA LEU A 24 19.60 -1.38 -12.96
C LEU A 24 20.84 -2.24 -12.72
N ILE A 25 20.79 -3.04 -11.66
CA ILE A 25 21.79 -4.09 -11.37
C ILE A 25 21.08 -5.43 -11.46
N ALA A 26 21.39 -6.18 -12.52
CA ALA A 26 20.76 -7.47 -12.77
C ALA A 26 21.75 -8.59 -12.46
N ASN A 27 21.36 -9.49 -11.56
CA ASN A 27 22.04 -10.77 -11.38
C ASN A 27 20.98 -11.87 -11.32
N THR A 28 20.87 -12.67 -12.39
CA THR A 28 19.86 -13.71 -12.53
C THR A 28 20.18 -14.95 -11.67
N SER A 29 19.19 -15.82 -11.47
CA SER A 29 19.33 -17.01 -10.60
C SER A 29 20.38 -18.02 -11.07
N ASP A 30 20.72 -18.05 -12.35
CA ASP A 30 21.74 -18.90 -12.95
C ASP A 30 23.16 -18.28 -12.93
N MET A 31 23.28 -17.00 -12.58
CA MET A 31 24.57 -16.31 -12.44
C MET A 31 25.28 -16.68 -11.12
N PRO A 32 26.61 -16.43 -11.02
CA PRO A 32 27.41 -16.80 -9.86
C PRO A 32 26.82 -16.33 -8.53
N VAL A 33 26.81 -17.23 -7.55
CA VAL A 33 26.18 -17.02 -6.25
C VAL A 33 26.82 -15.85 -5.49
N ALA A 34 28.14 -15.72 -5.53
CA ALA A 34 28.86 -14.59 -4.92
C ALA A 34 28.49 -13.23 -5.55
N ALA A 35 28.10 -13.21 -6.84
CA ALA A 35 27.69 -11.98 -7.50
C ALA A 35 26.33 -11.47 -6.99
N ARG A 36 25.48 -12.33 -6.40
CA ARG A 36 24.23 -11.93 -5.74
C ARG A 36 24.46 -11.11 -4.48
N GLU A 37 25.49 -11.45 -3.70
CA GLU A 37 25.88 -10.62 -2.54
C GLU A 37 26.44 -9.28 -3.03
N ALA A 38 27.29 -9.32 -4.06
CA ALA A 38 27.87 -8.11 -4.63
C ALA A 38 26.81 -7.18 -5.24
N SER A 39 25.74 -7.70 -5.86
CA SER A 39 24.70 -6.89 -6.50
C SER A 39 23.96 -6.00 -5.49
N ILE A 40 23.63 -6.55 -4.31
CA ILE A 40 22.98 -5.82 -3.23
C ILE A 40 23.86 -4.68 -2.71
N TYR A 41 25.13 -4.98 -2.41
CA TYR A 41 26.07 -3.98 -1.90
C TYR A 41 26.46 -2.94 -2.95
N THR A 42 26.51 -3.30 -4.23
CA THR A 42 26.74 -2.37 -5.33
C THR A 42 25.57 -1.40 -5.45
N GLY A 43 24.33 -1.91 -5.42
CA GLY A 43 23.12 -1.10 -5.54
C GLY A 43 23.00 -0.05 -4.45
N ILE A 44 23.17 -0.46 -3.19
CA ILE A 44 23.06 0.48 -2.08
C ILE A 44 24.21 1.49 -2.04
N THR A 45 25.43 1.11 -2.45
CA THR A 45 26.56 2.05 -2.52
C THR A 45 26.34 3.10 -3.62
N ILE A 46 25.81 2.71 -4.77
CA ILE A 46 25.42 3.67 -5.82
C ILE A 46 24.27 4.57 -5.32
N ALA A 47 23.31 4.01 -4.60
CA ALA A 47 22.21 4.78 -4.04
C ALA A 47 22.69 5.82 -3.01
N GLU A 48 23.66 5.47 -2.16
CA GLU A 48 24.31 6.40 -1.25
C GLU A 48 25.07 7.52 -1.99
N TYR A 49 25.73 7.20 -3.10
CA TYR A 49 26.41 8.22 -3.90
C TYR A 49 25.45 9.29 -4.42
N PHE A 50 24.29 8.90 -4.95
CA PHE A 50 23.27 9.87 -5.37
C PHE A 50 22.60 10.58 -4.18
N ARG A 51 22.37 9.88 -3.07
CA ARG A 51 21.90 10.49 -1.81
C ARG A 51 22.85 11.59 -1.34
N ASP A 52 24.16 11.36 -1.42
CA ASP A 52 25.19 12.29 -0.96
C ASP A 52 25.31 13.53 -1.88
N MET A 53 24.77 13.49 -3.10
CA MET A 53 24.59 14.68 -3.94
C MET A 53 23.43 15.59 -3.48
N GLY A 54 22.57 15.09 -2.58
CA GLY A 54 21.35 15.75 -2.11
C GLY A 54 20.06 15.25 -2.80
N TYR A 55 20.09 14.09 -3.45
CA TYR A 55 18.89 13.51 -4.08
C TYR A 55 18.11 12.59 -3.14
N SER A 56 16.83 12.41 -3.46
CA SER A 56 15.99 11.36 -2.89
C SER A 56 16.06 10.13 -3.78
N VAL A 57 16.55 9.03 -3.23
CA VAL A 57 16.82 7.78 -3.96
C VAL A 57 15.94 6.67 -3.40
N ALA A 58 15.30 5.92 -4.30
CA ALA A 58 14.59 4.69 -3.97
C ALA A 58 15.41 3.49 -4.46
N LEU A 59 15.70 2.55 -3.57
CA LEU A 59 16.38 1.29 -3.89
C LEU A 59 15.40 0.13 -3.72
N MET A 60 15.12 -0.58 -4.82
CA MET A 60 14.33 -1.81 -4.79
C MET A 60 15.25 -3.02 -4.86
N ALA A 61 15.17 -3.92 -3.87
CA ALA A 61 15.94 -5.15 -3.81
C ALA A 61 14.99 -6.36 -3.97
N ASP A 62 14.91 -6.89 -5.20
CA ASP A 62 14.05 -8.02 -5.55
C ASP A 62 14.87 -9.24 -6.02
N SER A 63 15.10 -10.27 -5.20
CA SER A 63 14.63 -10.45 -3.82
C SER A 63 15.75 -10.64 -2.81
N THR A 64 15.55 -10.15 -1.60
CA THR A 64 16.51 -10.28 -0.49
C THR A 64 16.59 -11.72 0.03
N SER A 65 15.56 -12.55 -0.20
CA SER A 65 15.61 -13.99 0.04
C SER A 65 16.66 -14.69 -0.82
N ARG A 66 16.80 -14.32 -2.10
CA ARG A 66 17.84 -14.89 -2.98
C ARG A 66 19.25 -14.48 -2.57
N TRP A 67 19.39 -13.30 -1.97
CA TRP A 67 20.63 -12.89 -1.33
C TRP A 67 20.93 -13.72 -0.08
N ALA A 68 19.94 -13.96 0.79
CA ALA A 68 20.12 -14.81 1.97
C ALA A 68 20.48 -16.26 1.61
N GLU A 69 19.90 -16.82 0.54
CA GLU A 69 20.28 -18.12 -0.01
C GLU A 69 21.75 -18.15 -0.46
N ALA A 70 22.24 -17.06 -1.06
CA ALA A 70 23.63 -16.94 -1.47
C ALA A 70 24.59 -16.97 -0.28
N LEU A 71 24.23 -16.28 0.81
CA LEU A 71 24.97 -16.32 2.07
C LEU A 71 24.97 -17.74 2.66
N ARG A 72 23.83 -18.44 2.61
CA ARG A 72 23.72 -19.83 3.04
C ARG A 72 24.64 -20.76 2.26
N GLU A 73 24.67 -20.65 0.95
CA GLU A 73 25.52 -21.50 0.11
C GLU A 73 27.02 -21.23 0.35
N MET A 74 27.41 -19.96 0.46
CA MET A 74 28.78 -19.59 0.77
C MET A 74 29.22 -20.09 2.15
N SER A 75 28.37 -19.93 3.17
CA SER A 75 28.59 -20.43 4.52
C SER A 75 28.78 -21.95 4.54
N GLY A 76 27.95 -22.68 3.79
CA GLY A 76 28.07 -24.14 3.65
C GLY A 76 29.38 -24.57 2.98
N ARG A 77 29.85 -23.83 1.96
CA ARG A 77 31.15 -24.09 1.31
C ARG A 77 32.33 -23.81 2.23
N LEU A 78 32.21 -22.83 3.12
CA LEU A 78 33.21 -22.50 4.14
C LEU A 78 33.16 -23.46 5.35
N GLN A 79 32.20 -24.40 5.37
CA GLN A 79 31.98 -25.34 6.48
C GLN A 79 31.74 -24.63 7.82
N GLU A 80 31.09 -23.47 7.78
CA GLU A 80 30.66 -22.77 8.98
C GLU A 80 29.51 -23.56 9.66
N MET A 81 29.37 -23.41 10.97
CA MET A 81 28.25 -24.03 11.68
C MET A 81 26.94 -23.36 11.25
N PRO A 82 25.95 -24.13 10.76
CA PRO A 82 24.67 -23.57 10.36
C PRO A 82 23.88 -23.07 11.57
N GLY A 83 23.19 -21.95 11.40
CA GLY A 83 22.19 -21.44 12.32
C GLY A 83 20.80 -21.98 11.99
N GLU A 84 19.77 -21.16 12.24
CA GLU A 84 18.37 -21.49 11.98
C GLU A 84 18.13 -21.79 10.49
N GLU A 85 17.44 -22.91 10.22
CA GLU A 85 17.12 -23.41 8.86
C GLU A 85 18.32 -23.49 7.89
N GLY A 86 19.52 -23.65 8.44
CA GLY A 86 20.75 -23.76 7.65
C GLY A 86 21.37 -22.42 7.24
N TYR A 87 20.75 -21.27 7.56
CA TYR A 87 21.35 -19.96 7.30
C TYR A 87 22.53 -19.69 8.22
N PRO A 88 23.51 -18.85 7.82
CA PRO A 88 24.60 -18.47 8.69
C PRO A 88 24.10 -17.69 9.91
N ALA A 89 24.77 -17.85 11.06
CA ALA A 89 24.43 -17.12 12.29
C ALA A 89 24.48 -15.58 12.15
N TYR A 90 25.19 -15.06 11.13
CA TYR A 90 25.29 -13.63 10.81
C TYR A 90 24.24 -13.11 9.83
N LEU A 91 23.23 -13.90 9.44
CA LEU A 91 22.18 -13.44 8.52
C LEU A 91 21.50 -12.16 9.02
N GLY A 92 21.04 -12.16 10.28
CA GLY A 92 20.34 -11.02 10.85
C GLY A 92 21.20 -9.76 10.94
N SER A 93 22.49 -9.89 11.27
CA SER A 93 23.40 -8.75 11.34
C SER A 93 23.75 -8.19 9.95
N ARG A 94 23.85 -9.04 8.93
CA ARG A 94 24.04 -8.60 7.53
C ARG A 94 22.84 -7.84 6.99
N LEU A 95 21.63 -8.35 7.23
CA LEU A 95 20.39 -7.65 6.89
C LEU A 95 20.30 -6.31 7.62
N ALA A 96 20.63 -6.26 8.91
CA ALA A 96 20.65 -5.02 9.68
C ALA A 96 21.62 -3.99 9.11
N GLN A 97 22.88 -4.38 8.84
CA GLN A 97 23.88 -3.51 8.21
C GLN A 97 23.42 -2.96 6.86
N PHE A 98 22.65 -3.73 6.10
CA PHE A 98 22.10 -3.29 4.83
C PHE A 98 20.99 -2.26 5.02
N TYR A 99 19.97 -2.55 5.84
CA TYR A 99 18.84 -1.64 6.03
C TYR A 99 19.20 -0.38 6.83
N GLU A 100 20.17 -0.44 7.75
CA GLU A 100 20.64 0.73 8.52
C GLU A 100 21.38 1.78 7.67
N ARG A 101 21.77 1.43 6.43
CA ARG A 101 22.31 2.40 5.47
C ARG A 101 21.21 3.28 4.84
N ALA A 102 19.95 2.85 4.94
CA ALA A 102 18.80 3.63 4.51
C ALA A 102 18.51 4.76 5.51
N GLY A 103 17.84 5.81 5.03
CA GLY A 103 17.41 6.93 5.86
C GLY A 103 17.66 8.29 5.24
N MET A 104 17.14 9.31 5.92
CA MET A 104 17.38 10.72 5.58
C MET A 104 18.64 11.19 6.33
N VAL A 105 19.59 11.76 5.59
CA VAL A 105 20.88 12.20 6.14
C VAL A 105 21.20 13.63 5.72
N LYS A 106 21.97 14.32 6.55
CA LYS A 106 22.67 15.54 6.14
C LYS A 106 23.99 15.14 5.51
N THR A 107 24.19 15.52 4.26
CA THR A 107 25.36 15.11 3.48
C THR A 107 26.61 15.83 3.98
N LEU A 108 27.76 15.21 3.75
CA LEU A 108 29.05 15.86 3.96
C LEU A 108 29.27 16.95 2.90
N GLY A 109 29.93 18.05 3.27
CA GLY A 109 30.25 19.14 2.34
C GLY A 109 30.31 20.49 3.01
N THR A 110 30.81 21.50 2.28
CA THR A 110 30.81 22.90 2.72
C THR A 110 29.40 23.48 2.81
N GLU A 111 28.50 23.01 1.97
CA GLU A 111 27.07 23.30 2.02
C GLU A 111 26.33 22.03 2.41
N PRO A 112 25.77 21.94 3.63
CA PRO A 112 25.04 20.76 4.06
C PRO A 112 23.76 20.62 3.22
N ARG A 113 23.66 19.52 2.46
CA ARG A 113 22.44 19.16 1.72
C ARG A 113 21.71 18.07 2.47
N THR A 114 20.43 17.90 2.18
CA THR A 114 19.64 16.78 2.73
C THR A 114 19.45 15.76 1.61
N GLY A 115 19.86 14.52 1.84
CA GLY A 115 19.60 13.39 0.95
C GLY A 115 18.74 12.35 1.66
N ALA A 116 17.97 11.57 0.89
CA ALA A 116 17.15 10.50 1.43
C ALA A 116 17.37 9.21 0.65
N LEU A 117 17.49 8.09 1.37
CA LEU A 117 17.54 6.76 0.78
C LEU A 117 16.41 5.91 1.37
N SER A 118 15.45 5.54 0.53
CA SER A 118 14.35 4.63 0.88
C SER A 118 14.62 3.26 0.27
N VAL A 119 14.68 2.22 1.11
CA VAL A 119 14.92 0.85 0.66
C VAL A 119 13.62 0.04 0.73
N ILE A 120 13.29 -0.61 -0.37
CA ILE A 120 12.14 -1.51 -0.51
C ILE A 120 12.70 -2.90 -0.83
N GLY A 121 12.65 -3.80 0.15
CA GLY A 121 13.11 -5.18 -0.01
C GLY A 121 11.94 -6.12 -0.26
N ALA A 122 11.98 -6.89 -1.34
CA ALA A 122 11.05 -7.99 -1.56
C ALA A 122 11.60 -9.25 -0.88
N VAL A 123 10.79 -9.87 -0.03
CA VAL A 123 11.10 -11.15 0.62
C VAL A 123 10.16 -12.20 0.03
N SER A 124 10.73 -13.33 -0.39
CA SER A 124 10.01 -14.43 -1.07
C SER A 124 10.07 -15.69 -0.21
N PRO A 125 9.32 -15.76 0.90
CA PRO A 125 9.31 -16.93 1.77
C PRO A 125 8.74 -18.16 1.04
N PRO A 126 9.33 -19.36 1.20
CA PRO A 126 8.80 -20.58 0.61
C PRO A 126 7.37 -20.83 1.11
N GLY A 127 6.42 -21.02 0.20
CA GLY A 127 5.02 -21.29 0.57
C GLY A 127 4.28 -20.14 1.26
N GLY A 128 4.86 -18.94 1.31
CA GLY A 128 4.26 -17.79 1.99
C GLY A 128 4.44 -17.78 3.52
N ASP A 129 5.30 -18.65 4.06
CA ASP A 129 5.53 -18.73 5.50
C ASP A 129 6.45 -17.60 5.99
N ILE A 130 5.86 -16.57 6.60
CA ILE A 130 6.57 -15.42 7.17
C ILE A 130 7.34 -15.73 8.45
N SER A 131 7.21 -16.95 9.00
CA SER A 131 7.96 -17.37 10.20
C SER A 131 9.41 -17.75 9.91
N GLU A 132 9.78 -17.87 8.62
CA GLU A 132 11.14 -18.22 8.21
C GLU A 132 12.17 -17.13 8.59
N PRO A 133 13.47 -17.49 8.76
CA PRO A 133 14.48 -16.61 9.33
C PRO A 133 14.72 -15.28 8.60
N VAL A 134 14.62 -15.23 7.26
CA VAL A 134 14.86 -14.02 6.47
C VAL A 134 13.74 -12.99 6.70
N SER A 135 12.49 -13.44 6.68
CA SER A 135 11.31 -12.63 6.98
C SER A 135 11.36 -12.12 8.41
N GLN A 136 11.59 -13.00 9.39
CA GLN A 136 11.67 -12.61 10.80
C GLN A 136 12.83 -11.64 11.07
N ALA A 137 14.02 -11.87 10.50
CA ALA A 137 15.14 -10.96 10.64
C ALA A 137 14.86 -9.60 10.00
N THR A 138 14.23 -9.57 8.82
CA THR A 138 13.87 -8.34 8.12
C THR A 138 12.83 -7.54 8.91
N LEU A 139 11.75 -8.17 9.37
CA LEU A 139 10.66 -7.54 10.13
C LEU A 139 11.13 -6.90 11.44
N ARG A 140 12.19 -7.43 12.06
CA ARG A 140 12.80 -6.84 13.26
C ARG A 140 13.45 -5.49 13.00
N ILE A 141 13.89 -5.23 11.77
CA ILE A 141 14.66 -4.04 11.41
C ILE A 141 13.76 -3.00 10.74
N VAL A 142 12.98 -3.42 9.75
CA VAL A 142 12.17 -2.51 8.93
C VAL A 142 11.00 -1.95 9.72
N LYS A 143 10.57 -0.74 9.34
CA LYS A 143 9.46 -0.02 9.98
C LYS A 143 8.13 -0.16 9.26
N VAL A 144 8.14 -0.72 8.06
CA VAL A 144 6.96 -0.92 7.22
C VAL A 144 6.96 -2.35 6.72
N PHE A 145 5.79 -2.97 6.74
CA PHE A 145 5.55 -4.28 6.19
C PHE A 145 4.31 -4.24 5.30
N TRP A 146 4.48 -4.62 4.03
CA TRP A 146 3.39 -4.86 3.10
C TRP A 146 3.26 -6.36 2.86
N GLY A 147 2.34 -6.99 3.59
CA GLY A 147 2.06 -8.41 3.47
C GLY A 147 1.22 -8.69 2.23
N LEU A 148 1.82 -9.28 1.21
CA LEU A 148 1.07 -9.70 0.02
C LEU A 148 0.31 -10.99 0.31
N ASP A 149 -0.95 -11.06 -0.12
CA ASP A 149 -1.87 -12.15 0.15
C ASP A 149 -2.35 -12.82 -1.14
N SER A 150 -2.11 -14.12 -1.23
CA SER A 150 -2.48 -14.93 -2.39
C SER A 150 -4.00 -15.05 -2.57
N ALA A 151 -4.79 -14.99 -1.50
CA ALA A 151 -6.25 -15.02 -1.57
C ALA A 151 -6.81 -13.73 -2.19
N LEU A 152 -6.20 -12.58 -1.91
CA LEU A 152 -6.54 -11.31 -2.57
C LEU A 152 -6.18 -11.34 -4.05
N ALA A 153 -4.97 -11.81 -4.38
CA ALA A 153 -4.53 -11.95 -5.76
C ALA A 153 -5.44 -12.90 -6.57
N TYR A 154 -5.89 -14.02 -5.98
CA TYR A 154 -6.81 -14.95 -6.63
C TYR A 154 -8.19 -14.32 -6.91
N LYS A 155 -8.65 -13.41 -6.05
CA LYS A 155 -9.86 -12.60 -6.25
C LYS A 155 -9.64 -11.43 -7.22
N ARG A 156 -8.47 -11.30 -7.83
CA ARG A 156 -8.06 -10.16 -8.68
C ARG A 156 -8.11 -8.82 -7.96
N HIS A 157 -7.91 -8.82 -6.64
CA HIS A 157 -7.74 -7.60 -5.86
C HIS A 157 -6.26 -7.18 -5.92
N PHE A 158 -5.99 -6.07 -6.61
CA PHE A 158 -4.65 -5.53 -6.78
C PHE A 158 -4.57 -4.05 -6.37
N PRO A 159 -3.46 -3.61 -5.73
CA PRO A 159 -2.36 -4.42 -5.20
C PRO A 159 -2.84 -5.40 -4.11
N ALA A 160 -2.33 -6.64 -4.13
CA ALA A 160 -2.80 -7.72 -3.26
C ALA A 160 -2.22 -7.60 -1.83
N ILE A 161 -2.27 -6.41 -1.24
CA ILE A 161 -1.75 -6.10 0.09
C ILE A 161 -2.85 -6.38 1.12
N ASN A 162 -2.56 -7.24 2.09
CA ASN A 162 -3.46 -7.50 3.19
C ASN A 162 -3.43 -6.32 4.17
N TRP A 163 -4.54 -5.58 4.23
CA TRP A 163 -4.66 -4.36 5.04
C TRP A 163 -4.73 -4.60 6.55
N LEU A 164 -5.02 -5.82 7.01
CA LEU A 164 -5.08 -6.16 8.44
C LEU A 164 -3.74 -6.61 9.01
N THR A 165 -2.93 -7.31 8.21
CA THR A 165 -1.62 -7.81 8.65
C THR A 165 -0.47 -6.86 8.33
N SER A 166 -0.64 -6.00 7.32
CA SER A 166 0.33 -4.97 6.96
C SER A 166 0.36 -3.84 8.00
N TYR A 167 1.53 -3.23 8.19
CA TYR A 167 1.69 -2.13 9.14
C TYR A 167 2.73 -1.11 8.69
N SER A 168 2.62 0.10 9.23
CA SER A 168 3.62 1.16 9.10
C SER A 168 3.81 1.85 10.44
N LEU A 169 5.05 1.83 10.94
CA LEU A 169 5.42 2.53 12.18
C LEU A 169 5.67 4.02 11.94
N TYR A 170 5.60 4.50 10.69
CA TYR A 170 5.81 5.91 10.36
C TYR A 170 4.58 6.78 10.55
N ILE A 171 3.38 6.20 10.68
CA ILE A 171 2.10 6.94 10.72
C ILE A 171 2.12 8.06 11.76
N ASN A 172 2.59 7.77 12.97
CA ASN A 172 2.66 8.76 14.06
C ASN A 172 3.64 9.91 13.77
N ASN A 173 4.68 9.65 12.98
CA ASN A 173 5.71 10.64 12.67
C ASN A 173 5.35 11.52 11.47
N ILE A 174 4.58 10.99 10.52
CA ILE A 174 4.20 11.69 9.29
C ILE A 174 2.78 12.24 9.33
N GLY A 175 1.98 11.86 10.35
CA GLY A 175 0.58 12.23 10.43
C GLY A 175 0.34 13.74 10.44
N SER A 176 1.12 14.48 11.24
CA SER A 176 1.04 15.94 11.28
C SER A 176 1.37 16.58 9.93
N TRP A 177 2.30 16.01 9.17
CA TRP A 177 2.62 16.52 7.84
C TRP A 177 1.41 16.38 6.89
N PHE A 178 0.67 15.28 6.95
CA PHE A 178 -0.55 15.11 6.14
C PHE A 178 -1.67 16.07 6.56
N GLU A 179 -1.82 16.29 7.86
CA GLU A 179 -2.79 17.24 8.40
C GLU A 179 -2.50 18.67 7.93
N ASP A 180 -1.23 19.08 7.98
CA ASP A 180 -0.79 20.43 7.59
C ASP A 180 -0.75 20.65 6.07
N ASN A 181 -0.45 19.62 5.26
CA ASN A 181 -0.18 19.76 3.83
C ASN A 181 -1.28 19.20 2.91
N VAL A 182 -2.19 18.37 3.42
CA VAL A 182 -3.29 17.79 2.63
C VAL A 182 -4.63 18.20 3.21
N ASN A 183 -4.96 17.72 4.42
CA ASN A 183 -6.18 18.10 5.11
C ASN A 183 -6.12 17.69 6.59
N GLU A 184 -6.63 18.54 7.48
CA GLU A 184 -6.69 18.30 8.93
C GLU A 184 -7.41 16.99 9.32
N ARG A 185 -8.34 16.50 8.47
CA ARG A 185 -9.09 15.26 8.72
C ARG A 185 -8.42 14.00 8.17
N TRP A 186 -7.26 14.12 7.52
CA TRP A 186 -6.59 12.98 6.86
C TRP A 186 -6.39 11.77 7.79
N ILE A 187 -5.84 12.00 8.98
CA ILE A 187 -5.54 10.91 9.92
C ILE A 187 -6.82 10.37 10.56
N SER A 188 -7.79 11.22 10.87
CA SER A 188 -9.08 10.78 11.41
C SER A 188 -9.86 9.94 10.41
N ASP A 189 -9.89 10.35 9.14
CA ASP A 189 -10.65 9.66 8.09
C ASP A 189 -10.01 8.33 7.73
N ARG A 190 -8.68 8.30 7.59
CA ARG A 190 -7.92 7.06 7.47
C ARG A 190 -8.23 6.10 8.63
N GLN A 191 -8.28 6.60 9.87
CA GLN A 191 -8.57 5.76 11.02
C GLN A 191 -9.99 5.21 10.98
N LYS A 192 -10.99 6.01 10.56
CA LYS A 192 -12.37 5.54 10.35
C LYS A 192 -12.44 4.45 9.30
N LEU A 193 -11.75 4.59 8.16
CA LEU A 193 -11.69 3.53 7.14
C LEU A 193 -11.09 2.23 7.69
N MET A 194 -9.99 2.33 8.44
CA MET A 194 -9.38 1.15 9.07
C MET A 194 -10.32 0.48 10.09
N THR A 195 -11.06 1.25 10.87
CA THR A 195 -12.07 0.71 11.80
C THR A 195 -13.16 -0.04 11.03
N LEU A 196 -13.68 0.51 9.93
CA LEU A 196 -14.69 -0.18 9.11
C LEU A 196 -14.17 -1.50 8.52
N LEU A 197 -12.91 -1.55 8.08
CA LEU A 197 -12.29 -2.77 7.59
C LEU A 197 -12.06 -3.82 8.68
N GLN A 198 -11.78 -3.39 9.92
CA GLN A 198 -11.66 -4.30 11.07
C GLN A 198 -13.03 -4.87 11.46
N GLU A 199 -14.05 -4.02 11.55
CA GLU A 199 -15.42 -4.43 11.82
C GLU A 199 -15.96 -5.37 10.72
N GLU A 200 -15.62 -5.14 9.45
CA GLU A 200 -15.94 -6.07 8.35
C GLU A 200 -15.38 -7.46 8.61
N ALA A 201 -14.11 -7.56 9.05
CA ALA A 201 -13.48 -8.85 9.29
C ALA A 201 -14.18 -9.63 10.42
N GLU A 202 -14.59 -8.94 11.49
CA GLU A 202 -15.37 -9.53 12.57
C GLU A 202 -16.76 -9.98 12.09
N LEU A 203 -17.43 -9.16 11.28
CA LEU A 203 -18.74 -9.47 10.73
C LEU A 203 -18.70 -10.61 9.72
N ASP A 204 -17.64 -10.73 8.91
CA ASP A 204 -17.47 -11.80 7.92
C ASP A 204 -17.40 -13.20 8.58
N GLU A 205 -16.82 -13.31 9.78
CA GLU A 205 -16.86 -14.54 10.57
C GLU A 205 -18.28 -14.94 10.96
N ILE A 206 -19.08 -13.96 11.39
CA ILE A 206 -20.50 -14.16 11.74
C ILE A 206 -21.31 -14.55 10.50
N VAL A 207 -21.10 -13.86 9.37
CA VAL A 207 -21.77 -14.14 8.09
C VAL A 207 -21.48 -15.56 7.62
N LYS A 208 -20.25 -16.05 7.76
CA LYS A 208 -19.90 -17.44 7.43
C LYS A 208 -20.63 -18.48 8.27
N MET A 209 -21.02 -18.13 9.51
CA MET A 209 -21.74 -19.04 10.41
C MET A 209 -23.26 -19.02 10.23
N VAL A 210 -23.85 -17.82 10.08
CA VAL A 210 -25.31 -17.63 10.19
C VAL A 210 -25.95 -17.05 8.91
N GLY A 211 -25.14 -16.63 7.94
CA GLY A 211 -25.58 -15.98 6.70
C GLY A 211 -25.78 -14.46 6.85
N MET A 212 -25.83 -13.76 5.71
CA MET A 212 -25.92 -12.29 5.66
C MET A 212 -27.25 -11.74 6.19
N ASP A 213 -28.32 -12.52 6.11
CA ASP A 213 -29.66 -12.13 6.55
C ASP A 213 -29.79 -12.01 8.08
N ALA A 214 -28.84 -12.58 8.82
CA ALA A 214 -28.80 -12.51 10.28
C ALA A 214 -28.23 -11.18 10.81
N LEU A 215 -27.60 -10.37 9.95
CA LEU A 215 -26.99 -9.11 10.33
C LEU A 215 -28.03 -8.01 10.55
N SER A 216 -27.75 -7.10 11.49
CA SER A 216 -28.56 -5.90 11.68
C SER A 216 -28.49 -4.98 10.45
N LYS A 217 -29.47 -4.09 10.27
CA LYS A 217 -29.43 -3.08 9.19
C LYS A 217 -28.12 -2.27 9.20
N GLY A 218 -27.65 -1.91 10.39
CA GLY A 218 -26.38 -1.18 10.58
C GLY A 218 -25.16 -2.01 10.20
N ASP A 219 -25.10 -3.28 10.57
CA ASP A 219 -23.98 -4.16 10.20
C ASP A 219 -23.93 -4.42 8.69
N ARG A 220 -25.10 -4.54 8.05
CA ARG A 220 -25.19 -4.61 6.58
C ARG A 220 -24.65 -3.34 5.91
N LEU A 221 -24.93 -2.16 6.48
CA LEU A 221 -24.37 -0.90 5.99
C LEU A 221 -22.84 -0.85 6.17
N LYS A 222 -22.32 -1.30 7.32
CA LYS A 222 -20.87 -1.41 7.55
C LYS A 222 -20.19 -2.31 6.53
N MET A 223 -20.76 -3.48 6.26
CA MET A 223 -20.25 -4.41 5.24
C MET A 223 -20.22 -3.76 3.85
N GLU A 224 -21.24 -2.98 3.49
CA GLU A 224 -21.24 -2.28 2.20
C GLU A 224 -20.22 -1.14 2.16
N ALA A 225 -20.10 -0.35 3.23
CA ALA A 225 -19.07 0.68 3.31
C ALA A 225 -17.66 0.08 3.21
N ALA A 226 -17.40 -1.02 3.92
CA ALA A 226 -16.13 -1.75 3.83
C ALA A 226 -15.88 -2.33 2.43
N ARG A 227 -16.92 -2.83 1.75
CA ARG A 227 -16.83 -3.24 0.35
C ARG A 227 -16.42 -2.07 -0.55
N SER A 228 -17.03 -0.90 -0.39
CA SER A 228 -16.64 0.31 -1.13
C SER A 228 -15.18 0.67 -0.86
N ILE A 229 -14.70 0.61 0.39
CA ILE A 229 -13.27 0.80 0.70
C ILE A 229 -12.41 -0.20 -0.07
N ARG A 230 -12.78 -1.49 -0.11
CA ARG A 230 -11.99 -2.51 -0.82
C ARG A 230 -11.97 -2.33 -2.33
N GLU A 231 -13.11 -2.04 -2.95
CA GLU A 231 -13.29 -2.03 -4.42
C GLU A 231 -13.02 -0.66 -5.04
N ASP A 232 -13.33 0.41 -4.31
CA ASP A 232 -13.31 1.78 -4.82
C ASP A 232 -12.06 2.56 -4.36
N PHE A 233 -11.49 2.19 -3.19
CA PHE A 233 -10.31 2.87 -2.64
C PHE A 233 -9.03 2.01 -2.68
N LEU A 234 -9.05 0.80 -2.11
CA LEU A 234 -7.86 -0.06 -2.02
C LEU A 234 -7.51 -0.73 -3.35
N HIS A 235 -8.51 -1.10 -4.15
CA HIS A 235 -8.28 -1.69 -5.46
C HIS A 235 -7.86 -0.60 -6.45
N GLN A 236 -6.63 -0.72 -6.95
CA GLN A 236 -6.02 0.21 -7.89
C GLN A 236 -5.43 -0.54 -9.09
N ASN A 237 -5.89 -0.19 -10.29
CA ASN A 237 -5.43 -0.81 -11.53
C ASN A 237 -4.16 -0.12 -12.07
N SER A 238 -3.01 -0.76 -11.88
CA SER A 238 -1.70 -0.26 -12.35
C SER A 238 -1.61 -0.10 -13.87
N PHE A 239 -2.45 -0.80 -14.65
CA PHE A 239 -2.46 -0.76 -16.11
C PHE A 239 -3.44 0.27 -16.69
N HIS A 240 -4.25 0.92 -15.86
CA HIS A 240 -5.19 1.94 -16.32
C HIS A 240 -4.52 3.32 -16.31
N GLU A 241 -4.68 4.09 -17.38
CA GLU A 241 -3.98 5.38 -17.57
C GLU A 241 -4.24 6.38 -16.44
N VAL A 242 -5.47 6.40 -15.89
CA VAL A 242 -5.85 7.32 -14.80
C VAL A 242 -5.66 6.72 -13.41
N ASP A 243 -5.92 5.42 -13.25
CA ASP A 243 -5.95 4.79 -11.91
C ASP A 243 -4.55 4.35 -11.47
N THR A 244 -3.57 4.30 -12.39
CA THR A 244 -2.17 3.98 -12.10
C THR A 244 -1.52 4.94 -11.10
N TYR A 245 -2.02 6.18 -11.00
CA TYR A 245 -1.50 7.20 -10.09
C TYR A 245 -2.61 8.09 -9.53
N THR A 246 -2.65 8.22 -8.19
CA THR A 246 -3.66 9.00 -7.48
C THR A 246 -2.97 10.10 -6.63
N PRO A 247 -3.15 11.39 -6.95
CA PRO A 247 -2.65 12.50 -6.13
C PRO A 247 -3.22 12.50 -4.71
N LEU A 248 -2.50 13.10 -3.75
CA LEU A 248 -2.91 13.12 -2.33
C LEU A 248 -4.29 13.78 -2.12
N GLU A 249 -4.56 14.89 -2.80
CA GLU A 249 -5.86 15.57 -2.74
C GLU A 249 -7.00 14.63 -3.20
N LYS A 250 -6.80 13.91 -4.30
CA LYS A 250 -7.77 12.92 -4.80
C LYS A 250 -7.97 11.77 -3.81
N GLN A 251 -6.89 11.28 -3.20
CA GLN A 251 -7.00 10.24 -2.15
C GLN A 251 -7.86 10.73 -0.99
N PHE A 252 -7.66 11.98 -0.52
CA PHE A 252 -8.48 12.56 0.53
C PHE A 252 -9.97 12.61 0.14
N LEU A 253 -10.29 13.15 -1.03
CA LEU A 253 -11.67 13.26 -1.50
C LEU A 253 -12.34 11.90 -1.73
N MET A 254 -11.57 10.88 -2.15
CA MET A 254 -12.06 9.50 -2.22
C MET A 254 -12.43 8.96 -0.83
N MET A 255 -11.59 9.18 0.20
CA MET A 255 -11.92 8.78 1.57
C MET A 255 -13.19 9.50 2.06
N GLU A 256 -13.28 10.80 1.80
CA GLU A 256 -14.44 11.61 2.16
C GLU A 256 -15.73 11.13 1.51
N LEU A 257 -15.75 10.79 0.22
CA LEU A 257 -16.96 10.28 -0.44
C LEU A 257 -17.46 8.97 0.17
N VAL A 258 -16.55 8.04 0.47
CA VAL A 258 -16.89 6.76 1.09
C VAL A 258 -17.41 6.95 2.51
N LEU A 259 -16.76 7.82 3.30
CA LEU A 259 -17.19 8.14 4.66
C LEU A 259 -18.50 8.91 4.69
N ALA A 260 -18.68 9.89 3.81
CA ALA A 260 -19.92 10.66 3.69
C ALA A 260 -21.09 9.74 3.36
N PHE A 261 -20.91 8.78 2.43
CA PHE A 261 -21.93 7.78 2.15
C PHE A 261 -22.28 6.98 3.40
N TYR A 262 -21.28 6.46 4.13
CA TYR A 262 -21.53 5.69 5.35
C TYR A 262 -22.23 6.49 6.45
N GLU A 263 -21.73 7.68 6.77
CA GLU A 263 -22.25 8.54 7.84
C GLU A 263 -23.67 9.01 7.53
N LYS A 264 -23.92 9.51 6.32
CA LYS A 264 -25.26 9.97 5.90
C LYS A 264 -26.26 8.82 5.77
N SER A 265 -25.82 7.66 5.27
CA SER A 265 -26.68 6.46 5.21
C SER A 265 -27.03 5.97 6.61
N LYS A 266 -26.11 6.08 7.57
CA LYS A 266 -26.37 5.70 8.96
C LYS A 266 -27.39 6.64 9.61
N GLU A 267 -27.24 7.95 9.40
CA GLU A 267 -28.24 8.94 9.83
C GLU A 267 -29.62 8.62 9.24
N ALA A 268 -29.71 8.33 7.94
CA ALA A 268 -30.95 7.97 7.29
C ALA A 268 -31.58 6.67 7.82
N LEU A 269 -30.76 5.64 8.13
CA LEU A 269 -31.24 4.41 8.76
C LEU A 269 -31.83 4.67 10.15
N ASP A 270 -31.22 5.58 10.93
CA ASP A 270 -31.71 5.97 12.25
C ASP A 270 -33.01 6.78 12.15
N GLU A 271 -33.21 7.52 11.07
CA GLU A 271 -34.46 8.24 10.73
C GLU A 271 -35.56 7.32 10.16
N GLY A 272 -35.26 6.05 9.90
CA GLY A 272 -36.23 5.03 9.50
C GLY A 272 -35.83 4.27 8.24
N ALA A 273 -35.09 4.92 7.34
CA ALA A 273 -34.95 4.54 5.94
C ALA A 273 -34.65 3.05 5.72
N SER A 274 -35.15 2.56 4.59
CA SER A 274 -34.94 1.18 4.16
C SER A 274 -33.49 0.96 3.69
N ILE A 275 -32.81 -0.01 4.33
CA ILE A 275 -31.46 -0.44 3.92
C ILE A 275 -31.41 -0.86 2.45
N ASN A 276 -32.48 -1.46 1.92
CA ASN A 276 -32.47 -1.93 0.53
C ASN A 276 -32.53 -0.77 -0.47
N ASP A 277 -33.09 0.38 -0.07
CA ASP A 277 -33.16 1.56 -0.94
C ASP A 277 -31.82 2.32 -0.92
N ILE A 278 -31.17 2.41 0.25
CA ILE A 278 -29.78 2.88 0.35
C ILE A 278 -28.84 2.01 -0.49
N LEU A 279 -29.01 0.69 -0.43
CA LEU A 279 -28.21 -0.25 -1.21
C LEU A 279 -28.58 -0.29 -2.72
N LYS A 280 -29.48 0.55 -3.19
CA LYS A 280 -29.80 0.68 -4.63
C LYS A 280 -29.49 2.06 -5.20
N MET A 281 -28.95 2.96 -4.37
CA MET A 281 -28.58 4.31 -4.79
C MET A 281 -27.55 4.29 -5.92
N ASP A 282 -27.81 5.10 -6.95
CA ASP A 282 -26.97 5.19 -8.16
C ASP A 282 -25.66 5.92 -7.84
N VAL A 283 -25.68 6.86 -6.88
CA VAL A 283 -24.49 7.59 -6.41
C VAL A 283 -23.34 6.66 -5.99
N ARG A 284 -23.63 5.44 -5.53
CA ARG A 284 -22.61 4.45 -5.15
C ARG A 284 -21.72 4.05 -6.33
N GLU A 285 -22.32 3.85 -7.50
CA GLU A 285 -21.55 3.55 -8.70
C GLU A 285 -20.65 4.73 -9.08
N ARG A 286 -21.14 5.97 -8.88
CA ARG A 286 -20.35 7.17 -9.15
C ARG A 286 -19.20 7.35 -8.16
N ILE A 287 -19.41 7.05 -6.87
CA ILE A 287 -18.33 6.98 -5.87
C ILE A 287 -17.25 5.99 -6.33
N GLY A 288 -17.64 4.79 -6.75
CA GLY A 288 -16.68 3.79 -7.25
C GLY A 288 -15.94 4.19 -8.51
N ARG A 289 -16.61 4.94 -9.40
CA ARG A 289 -15.99 5.46 -10.63
C ARG A 289 -15.12 6.70 -10.41
N PHE A 290 -15.20 7.36 -9.26
CA PHE A 290 -14.45 8.59 -8.98
C PHE A 290 -12.92 8.39 -9.04
N LYS A 291 -12.42 7.16 -8.82
CA LYS A 291 -11.00 6.84 -9.02
C LYS A 291 -10.53 6.99 -10.47
N TYR A 292 -11.44 6.98 -11.45
CA TYR A 292 -11.12 7.22 -12.86
C TYR A 292 -11.26 8.69 -13.28
N THR A 293 -11.59 9.60 -12.37
CA THR A 293 -11.68 11.05 -12.65
C THR A 293 -10.30 11.63 -12.93
N LEU A 294 -10.20 12.45 -13.98
CA LEU A 294 -8.96 13.15 -14.33
C LEU A 294 -8.61 14.21 -13.29
N PRO A 295 -7.31 14.52 -13.08
CA PRO A 295 -6.87 15.51 -12.10
C PRO A 295 -7.56 16.88 -12.19
N GLU A 296 -7.81 17.35 -13.41
CA GLU A 296 -8.45 18.62 -13.71
C GLU A 296 -9.93 18.69 -13.31
N ASP A 297 -10.61 17.54 -13.22
CA ASP A 297 -12.06 17.47 -12.98
C ASP A 297 -12.40 17.04 -11.54
N ILE A 298 -11.39 16.78 -10.70
CA ILE A 298 -11.54 16.23 -9.34
C ILE A 298 -12.58 17.02 -8.53
N GLU A 299 -12.42 18.34 -8.42
CA GLU A 299 -13.26 19.19 -7.57
C GLU A 299 -14.70 19.26 -8.10
N THR A 300 -14.85 19.41 -9.41
CA THR A 300 -16.17 19.50 -10.07
C THR A 300 -16.95 18.21 -9.88
N GLU A 301 -16.31 17.07 -10.12
CA GLU A 301 -16.97 15.77 -10.01
C GLU A 301 -17.24 15.40 -8.55
N TYR A 302 -16.32 15.72 -7.62
CA TYR A 302 -16.54 15.55 -6.17
C TYR A 302 -17.78 16.29 -5.70
N ASN A 303 -17.91 17.58 -6.05
CA ASN A 303 -19.07 18.39 -5.65
C ASN A 303 -20.38 17.84 -6.24
N LYS A 304 -20.34 17.36 -7.48
CA LYS A 304 -21.51 16.77 -8.15
C LYS A 304 -21.95 15.46 -7.48
N ILE A 305 -21.01 14.57 -7.14
CA ILE A 305 -21.30 13.31 -6.43
C ILE A 305 -21.81 13.61 -5.02
N SER A 306 -21.21 14.57 -4.33
CA SER A 306 -21.60 14.95 -2.97
C SER A 306 -23.03 15.51 -2.91
N GLN A 307 -23.41 16.34 -3.89
CA GLN A 307 -24.77 16.87 -3.97
C GLN A 307 -25.79 15.78 -4.30
N GLU A 308 -25.47 14.87 -5.21
CA GLU A 308 -26.34 13.74 -5.55
C GLU A 308 -26.53 12.79 -4.36
N LEU A 309 -25.45 12.51 -3.60
CA LEU A 309 -25.52 11.72 -2.38
C LEU A 309 -26.54 12.31 -1.39
N ILE A 310 -26.49 13.63 -1.16
CA ILE A 310 -27.42 14.31 -0.27
C ILE A 310 -28.86 14.21 -0.79
N ASN A 311 -29.07 14.39 -2.09
CA ASN A 311 -30.40 14.33 -2.70
C ASN A 311 -30.99 12.91 -2.61
N GLU A 312 -30.23 11.88 -3.01
CA GLU A 312 -30.69 10.49 -2.97
C GLU A 312 -30.98 10.03 -1.54
N ILE A 313 -30.15 10.43 -0.57
CA ILE A 313 -30.38 10.10 0.85
C ILE A 313 -31.66 10.75 1.36
N SER A 314 -31.92 12.01 1.00
CA SER A 314 -33.16 12.69 1.37
C SER A 314 -34.38 11.98 0.78
N ASP A 315 -34.30 11.55 -0.48
CA ASP A 315 -35.37 10.79 -1.14
C ASP A 315 -35.61 9.42 -0.48
N ALA A 316 -34.56 8.75 -0.01
CA ALA A 316 -34.67 7.45 0.65
C ALA A 316 -35.36 7.54 2.02
N VAL A 317 -35.19 8.64 2.76
CA VAL A 317 -35.92 8.91 4.00
C VAL A 317 -37.40 9.18 3.71
N ASN A 318 -37.69 10.01 2.69
CA ASN A 318 -39.08 10.40 2.37
C ASN A 318 -39.95 9.25 1.83
N ARG A 319 -39.36 8.26 1.14
CA ARG A 319 -40.11 7.13 0.53
C ARG A 319 -40.75 6.17 1.55
N GLU A 320 -40.39 6.25 2.82
CA GLU A 320 -41.01 5.42 3.87
C GLU A 320 -42.18 6.12 4.57
N GLU A 321 -42.37 7.43 4.36
CA GLU A 321 -43.52 8.17 4.89
C GLU A 321 -44.81 8.02 4.03
N ASP A 322 -44.69 7.51 2.80
CA ASP A 322 -45.78 7.24 1.84
C ASP A 322 -46.20 5.75 1.78
#